data_AF-A0A9N9JU99-F1
#
_entry.id   AF-A0A9N9JU99-F1
#
_cell.length_a   1.000
_cell.length_b   1.000
_cell.length_c   1.000
_cell.angle_alpha   90.00
_cell.angle_beta   90.00
_cell.angle_gamma   90.00
#
_symmetry.space_group_name_H-M   'P 1'
#
loop_
_entity.id
_entity.type
_entity.pdbx_description
1 polymer ?
#
loop_
_entity_poly.entity_id
_entity_poly.type
_entity_poly.pdbx_seq_one_letter_code
_entity_poly.pdbx_strand_id
1 'polypeptide(L)' 'IFSTPDVIDRTKMDVSNLSMIFAPSFLRCPTDSLETIFKNSKYEQFVVKNLLTNFRPSYIDDDVEFGFDFEDL' A
#
# COMPACT_ATOMS: atom_id res chain seq x y z
N ILE A 1 7.74 -6.35 7.71
CA ILE A 1 6.91 -7.46 8.24
C ILE A 1 5.97 -7.97 7.16
N PHE A 2 5.07 -7.15 6.60
CA PHE A 2 4.11 -7.57 5.56
C PHE A 2 4.74 -8.07 4.24
N SER A 3 5.99 -7.69 3.96
CA SER A 3 6.72 -8.07 2.74
C SER A 3 7.62 -9.30 2.89
N THR A 4 7.58 -10.01 4.03
CA THR A 4 8.38 -11.23 4.21
C THR A 4 7.77 -12.41 3.44
N PRO A 5 8.59 -13.35 2.95
CA PRO A 5 8.10 -14.48 2.16
C PRO A 5 7.02 -15.32 2.86
N ASP A 6 7.14 -15.54 4.17
CA ASP A 6 6.16 -16.33 4.94
C ASP A 6 4.78 -15.66 5.00
N VAL A 7 4.74 -14.34 5.14
CA VAL A 7 3.48 -13.56 5.18
C VAL A 7 2.87 -13.50 3.78
N ILE A 8 3.70 -13.31 2.74
CA ILE A 8 3.24 -13.33 1.36
C ILE A 8 2.69 -14.72 1.00
N ASP A 9 3.32 -15.80 1.47
CA ASP A 9 2.83 -17.14 1.17
C ASP A 9 1.48 -17.43 1.85
N ARG A 10 1.22 -16.88 3.04
CA ARG A 10 -0.07 -17.03 3.72
C ARG A 10 -1.17 -16.13 3.15
N THR A 11 -0.86 -14.85 2.94
CA THR A 11 -1.86 -13.85 2.51
C THR A 11 -2.04 -13.78 1.00
N LYS A 12 -1.05 -14.27 0.24
CA LYS A 12 -0.93 -14.12 -1.23
C LYS A 12 -0.87 -12.66 -1.70
N MET A 13 -0.54 -11.74 -0.80
CA MET A 13 -0.46 -10.31 -1.06
C MET A 13 0.99 -9.84 -1.02
N ASP A 14 1.57 -9.58 -2.20
CA ASP A 14 2.88 -8.93 -2.30
C ASP A 14 2.74 -7.40 -2.36
N VAL A 15 3.87 -6.69 -2.34
CA VAL A 15 3.89 -5.22 -2.41
C VAL A 15 3.22 -4.69 -3.68
N SER A 16 3.29 -5.43 -4.79
CA SER A 16 2.67 -5.02 -6.05
C SER A 16 1.15 -5.09 -5.96
N ASN A 17 0.60 -6.19 -5.44
CA ASN A 17 -0.84 -6.37 -5.21
C ASN A 17 -1.37 -5.31 -4.25
N LEU A 18 -0.66 -5.06 -3.14
CA LEU A 18 -1.03 -4.02 -2.18
C LEU A 18 -1.00 -2.62 -2.82
N SER A 19 0.05 -2.30 -3.58
CA SER A 19 0.15 -0.99 -4.25
C SER A 19 -0.98 -0.76 -5.26
N MET A 20 -1.41 -1.81 -5.96
CA MET A 20 -2.51 -1.76 -6.91
C MET A 20 -3.85 -1.49 -6.23
N ILE A 21 -4.10 -2.13 -5.10
CA ILE A 21 -5.35 -1.97 -4.33
C ILE A 21 -5.42 -0.61 -3.64
N PHE A 22 -4.31 -0.13 -3.08
CA PHE A 22 -4.30 1.09 -2.28
C PHE A 22 -4.19 2.38 -3.09
N ALA A 23 -3.56 2.34 -4.27
CA ALA A 23 -3.37 3.53 -5.10
C ALA A 23 -4.66 4.32 -5.38
N PRO A 24 -5.79 3.69 -5.79
CA PRO A 24 -7.04 4.42 -6.04
C PRO A 24 -7.66 5.06 -4.79
N SER A 25 -7.35 4.55 -3.60
CA SER A 25 -7.87 5.09 -2.34
C SER A 25 -7.08 6.32 -1.86
N PHE A 26 -5.76 6.31 -2.04
CA PHE A 26 -4.88 7.38 -1.58
C PHE A 26 -4.69 8.49 -2.61
N LEU A 27 -4.74 8.15 -3.89
CA LEU A 27 -4.52 9.07 -4.99
C LEU A 27 -5.74 8.99 -5.92
N ARG A 28 -6.35 10.13 -6.21
CA ARG A 28 -7.47 10.22 -7.14
C ARG A 28 -7.15 11.21 -8.24
N CYS A 29 -7.30 10.76 -9.48
CA CYS A 29 -7.14 11.63 -10.64
C CYS A 29 -8.40 12.51 -10.80
N PRO A 30 -8.28 13.85 -10.87
CA PRO A 30 -9.43 14.76 -10.98
C PRO A 30 -9.99 14.88 -12.41
N THR A 31 -9.54 14.05 -13.33
CA THR A 31 -9.93 14.09 -14.75
C THR A 31 -10.97 13.04 -15.07
N ASP A 32 -11.88 13.36 -15.99
CA ASP A 32 -12.86 12.41 -16.54
C ASP A 32 -12.35 11.68 -17.79
N SER A 33 -11.19 12.06 -18.32
CA SER A 33 -10.61 11.42 -19.50
C SER A 33 -10.02 10.05 -19.15
N LEU A 34 -10.60 8.98 -19.72
CA LEU A 34 -10.15 7.61 -19.51
C LEU A 34 -8.67 7.39 -19.88
N GLU A 35 -8.19 8.02 -20.95
CA GLU A 35 -6.79 7.90 -21.36
C GLU A 35 -5.84 8.41 -20.27
N THR A 36 -6.17 9.58 -19.69
CA THR A 36 -5.40 10.18 -18.62
C THR A 36 -5.51 9.38 -17.33
N ILE A 37 -6.69 8.84 -17.00
CA ILE A 37 -6.90 7.96 -15.84
C ILE A 37 -6.01 6.72 -15.95
N PHE A 38 -6.03 6.01 -17.09
CA PHE A 38 -5.21 4.80 -17.28
C PHE A 38 -3.71 5.10 -17.25
N LYS A 39 -3.30 6.24 -17.82
CA LYS A 39 -1.91 6.69 -17.76
C LYS A 39 -1.48 6.99 -16.31
N ASN A 40 -2.31 7.72 -15.56
CA ASN A 40 -2.01 8.16 -14.20
C ASN A 40 -2.06 7.02 -13.18
N SER A 41 -2.96 6.04 -13.36
CA SER A 41 -3.06 4.88 -12.48
C SER A 41 -1.73 4.15 -12.30
N LYS A 42 -0.90 4.05 -13.35
CA LYS A 42 0.45 3.45 -13.24
C LYS A 42 1.39 4.24 -12.32
N TYR A 43 1.33 5.56 -12.40
CA TYR A 43 2.14 6.43 -11.54
C TYR A 43 1.65 6.42 -10.10
N GLU A 44 0.33 6.39 -9.88
CA GLU A 44 -0.27 6.28 -8.55
C GLU A 44 0.18 4.99 -7.84
N GLN A 45 0.10 3.85 -8.53
CA GLN A 45 0.61 2.56 -8.04
C GLN A 45 2.10 2.61 -7.73
N PHE A 46 2.89 3.23 -8.61
CA PHE A 46 4.33 3.38 -8.40
C PHE A 46 4.66 4.20 -7.15
N VAL A 47 3.93 5.29 -6.90
CA VAL A 47 4.11 6.10 -5.68
C VAL A 47 3.85 5.27 -4.43
N VAL A 48 2.72 4.56 -4.37
CA VAL A 48 2.39 3.71 -3.22
C VAL A 48 3.42 2.60 -3.03
N LYS A 49 3.84 1.93 -4.10
CA LYS A 49 4.89 0.90 -4.04
C LYS A 49 6.21 1.45 -3.47
N ASN A 50 6.59 2.66 -3.90
CA ASN A 50 7.79 3.32 -3.41
C ASN A 50 7.69 3.64 -1.92
N LEU A 51 6.54 4.15 -1.46
CA LEU A 51 6.28 4.40 -0.04
C LEU A 51 6.37 3.10 0.78
N LEU A 52 5.72 2.03 0.34
CA LEU A 52 5.75 0.73 1.03
C LEU A 52 7.15 0.11 1.13
N THR A 53 8.05 0.41 0.18
CA THR A 53 9.38 -0.22 0.10
C THR A 53 10.47 0.62 0.74
N ASN A 54 10.41 1.95 0.56
CA ASN A 54 11.54 2.85 0.83
C ASN A 54 11.25 3.91 1.89
N PHE A 55 9.99 4.11 2.28
CA PHE A 55 9.68 5.09 3.33
C PHE A 55 10.18 4.60 4.69
N ARG A 56 11.03 5.41 5.32
CA ARG A 56 11.44 5.22 6.71
C ARG A 56 11.00 6.44 7.51
N PRO A 57 9.99 6.31 8.38
CA PRO A 57 9.59 7.42 9.23
C PRO A 57 10.76 7.83 10.13
N SER A 58 10.98 9.14 10.27
CA SER A 58 12.02 9.70 11.13
C SER A 58 11.68 9.63 12.63
N TYR A 59 10.42 9.31 12.94
CA TYR A 59 9.88 9.21 14.29
C TYR A 59 8.83 8.11 14.29
N ILE A 60 8.98 7.14 15.20
CA ILE A 60 7.96 6.15 15.52
C ILE A 60 7.59 6.45 16.96
N ASP A 61 6.33 6.83 17.22
CA ASP A 61 5.83 6.89 18.59
C ASP A 61 5.83 5.45 19.13
N ASP A 62 6.75 5.16 20.05
CA ASP A 62 6.89 3.84 20.68
C ASP A 62 5.67 3.49 21.57
N ASP A 63 4.77 4.45 21.81
CA ASP A 63 3.56 4.32 22.63
C ASP A 63 2.30 3.92 21.82
N VAL A 64 2.39 3.74 20.49
CA VAL A 64 1.26 3.24 19.69
C VAL A 64 1.21 1.72 19.80
N GLU A 65 0.52 1.22 20.83
CA GLU A 65 -0.02 -0.14 20.84
C GLU A 65 -0.97 -0.27 19.65
N PHE A 66 -0.47 -0.79 18.52
CA PHE A 66 -1.31 -1.29 17.44
C PHE A 66 -2.00 -2.56 17.96
N GLY A 67 -3.11 -2.38 18.67
CA GLY A 67 -4.05 -3.43 19.02
C GLY A 67 -4.67 -4.01 17.75
N PHE A 68 -4.01 -5.02 17.20
CA PHE A 68 -4.61 -5.97 16.28
C PHE A 68 -4.52 -7.34 16.94
N ASP A 69 -5.50 -7.60 17.81
CA ASP A 69 -5.72 -8.95 18.32
C ASP A 69 -6.26 -9.81 17.17
N PHE A 70 -5.48 -10.84 16.82
CA PHE A 70 -5.88 -11.85 15.84
C PHE A 70 -7.02 -12.76 16.36
N GLU A 71 -7.56 -12.51 17.55
CA GLU A 71 -8.66 -13.28 18.16
C GLU A 71 -10.06 -12.86 17.68
N ASP A 72 -10.19 -11.74 16.97
CA ASP A 72 -11.48 -11.24 16.43
C ASP A 72 -11.77 -11.69 14.97
N LEU A 73 -11.10 -12.74 14.47
CA LEU A 73 -11.37 -13.32 13.14
C LEU A 73 -11.81 -14.79 13.21
#